data_AF-A0A959UIN9-F1
#
_entry.id   AF-A0A959UIN9-F1
#
_cell.length_a   1.000
_cell.length_b   1.000
_cell.length_c   1.000
_cell.angle_alpha   90.00
_cell.angle_beta   90.00
_cell.angle_gamma   90.00
#
_symmetry.space_group_name_H-M   'P 1'
#
loop_
_entity.id
_entity.type
_entity.pdbx_description
1 polymer ?
#
loop_
_entity_poly.entity_id
_entity_poly.type
_entity_poly.pdbx_seq_one_letter_code
_entity_poly.pdbx_strand_id
1 'polypeptide(L)' 'ITYAVFWGDSENGRPLRAMDFMLFNLWNHYKDRKFKYIDLGISTESGIPNSGLLRFKETHDCTSSLRFSFSIAMPNP' A
#
# COMPACT_ATOMS: atom_id res chain seq x y z
N ILE A 1 -0.34 6.28 -13.11
CA ILE A 1 -0.26 5.66 -11.77
C ILE A 1 -1.58 5.90 -11.08
N THR A 2 -2.07 4.96 -10.28
CA THR A 2 -3.24 5.14 -9.42
C THR A 2 -2.82 4.88 -7.98
N TYR A 3 -3.47 5.55 -7.03
CA TYR A 3 -3.09 5.51 -5.61
C TYR A 3 -4.21 4.88 -4.80
N ALA A 4 -3.87 3.89 -3.99
CA ALA A 4 -4.76 3.40 -2.94
C ALA A 4 -4.97 4.50 -1.90
N VAL A 5 -6.22 4.79 -1.56
CA VAL A 5 -6.55 5.81 -0.55
C VAL A 5 -6.53 5.18 0.83
N PHE A 6 -7.52 4.36 1.18
CA PHE A 6 -7.52 3.53 2.40
C PHE A 6 -8.44 2.32 2.22
N TRP A 7 -8.03 1.16 2.74
CA TRP A 7 -8.90 0.00 2.90
C TRP A 7 -8.37 -0.94 3.99
N GLY A 8 -9.22 -1.88 4.41
CA GLY A 8 -8.92 -2.93 5.37
C GLY A 8 -9.90 -4.09 5.22
N ASP A 9 -9.71 -5.15 6.01
CA ASP A 9 -10.69 -6.21 6.16
C ASP A 9 -11.50 -6.04 7.45
N SER A 10 -12.74 -6.52 7.42
CA SER A 10 -13.49 -6.81 8.65
C SER A 10 -13.04 -8.15 9.21
N GLU A 11 -13.35 -8.41 10.48
CA GLU A 11 -13.05 -9.69 11.14
C GLU A 11 -13.68 -10.88 10.39
N ASN A 12 -14.89 -10.70 9.87
CA ASN A 12 -15.58 -11.70 9.04
C ASN A 12 -14.96 -11.83 7.63
N GLY A 13 -14.37 -10.76 7.09
CA GLY A 13 -13.75 -10.75 5.77
C GLY A 13 -12.36 -11.38 5.74
N ARG A 14 -11.65 -11.36 6.87
CA ARG A 14 -10.30 -11.92 7.02
C ARG A 14 -10.19 -13.41 6.69
N PRO A 15 -11.02 -14.32 7.25
CA PRO A 15 -10.96 -15.74 6.90
C PRO A 15 -11.30 -16.01 5.43
N LEU A 16 -12.03 -15.09 4.78
CA LEU A 16 -12.38 -15.16 3.37
C LEU A 16 -11.33 -14.54 2.44
N ARG A 17 -10.25 -13.99 2.99
CA ARG A 17 -9.22 -13.26 2.23
C ARG A 17 -9.81 -12.14 1.36
N ALA A 18 -10.78 -11.40 1.91
CA ALA A 18 -11.54 -10.39 1.17
C ALA A 18 -10.64 -9.30 0.54
N MET A 19 -9.60 -8.85 1.25
CA MET A 19 -8.64 -7.88 0.70
C MET A 19 -7.84 -8.43 -0.47
N ASP A 20 -7.49 -9.71 -0.45
CA ASP A 20 -6.68 -10.34 -1.50
C ASP A 20 -7.51 -10.47 -2.78
N PHE A 21 -8.77 -10.88 -2.64
CA PHE A 21 -9.73 -10.90 -3.75
C PHE A 21 -9.98 -9.49 -4.30
N MET A 22 -10.16 -8.49 -3.43
CA MET A 22 -10.30 -7.10 -3.86
C MET A 22 -9.07 -6.64 -4.65
N LEU A 23 -7.85 -6.88 -4.14
CA LEU A 23 -6.62 -6.46 -4.79
C LEU A 23 -6.43 -7.13 -6.15
N PHE A 24 -6.75 -8.42 -6.28
CA PHE A 24 -6.77 -9.13 -7.56
C PHE A 24 -7.69 -8.43 -8.59
N ASN A 25 -8.89 -8.02 -8.17
CA ASN A 25 -9.82 -7.31 -9.05
C ASN A 25 -9.32 -5.90 -9.41
N LEU A 26 -8.67 -5.19 -8.48
CA LEU A 26 -8.07 -3.89 -8.76
C LEU A 26 -6.95 -3.99 -9.79
N TRP A 27 -6.09 -5.02 -9.69
CA TRP A 27 -5.05 -5.27 -10.70
C TRP A 27 -5.65 -5.35 -12.10
N ASN A 28 -6.68 -6.19 -12.28
CA ASN A 28 -7.34 -6.36 -13.57
C ASN A 28 -7.99 -5.05 -14.04
N HIS A 29 -8.75 -4.39 -13.17
CA HIS A 29 -9.48 -3.17 -13.49
C HIS A 29 -8.58 -2.04 -14.02
N TYR A 30 -7.44 -1.83 -13.36
CA TYR A 30 -6.51 -0.77 -13.72
C TYR A 30 -5.56 -1.16 -14.86
N LYS A 31 -5.21 -2.45 -14.97
CA LYS A 31 -4.48 -2.98 -16.14
C LYS A 31 -5.27 -2.77 -17.43
N ASP A 32 -6.57 -3.06 -17.42
CA ASP A 32 -7.44 -2.90 -18.59
C ASP A 32 -7.53 -1.43 -19.03
N ARG A 33 -7.45 -0.51 -18.07
CA ARG A 33 -7.40 0.95 -18.29
C ARG A 33 -6.00 1.48 -18.61
N LYS A 34 -5.03 0.60 -18.87
CA LYS A 34 -3.65 0.93 -19.27
C LYS A 34 -2.87 1.72 -18.21
N PHE A 35 -3.25 1.60 -16.94
CA PHE A 35 -2.39 2.09 -15.85
C PHE A 35 -1.16 1.19 -15.73
N LYS A 36 0.01 1.81 -15.59
CA LYS A 36 1.29 1.10 -15.44
C LYS A 36 1.63 0.72 -13.99
N TYR A 37 1.11 1.47 -13.03
CA TYR A 37 1.45 1.35 -11.62
C TYR A 37 0.22 1.58 -10.74
N ILE A 38 0.10 0.77 -9.69
CA ILE A 38 -0.75 1.02 -8.53
C ILE A 38 0.17 1.20 -7.33
N ASP A 39 0.04 2.33 -6.65
CA ASP A 39 0.76 2.61 -5.41
C ASP A 39 -0.15 2.28 -4.22
N LEU A 40 0.23 1.28 -3.43
CA LEU A 40 -0.50 0.82 -2.25
C LEU A 40 -0.16 1.60 -0.97
N GLY A 41 0.56 2.71 -1.09
CA GLY A 41 0.95 3.57 0.01
C GLY A 41 2.08 2.99 0.87
N ILE A 42 2.34 3.64 2.00
CA ILE A 42 3.45 3.31 2.90
C ILE A 42 3.22 2.00 3.64
N SER A 43 4.31 1.31 3.97
CA SER A 43 4.32 0.10 4.82
C SER A 43 5.04 0.39 6.14
N THR A 44 4.92 1.61 6.65
CA THR A 44 5.62 2.07 7.85
C THR A 44 4.65 2.74 8.83
N GLU A 45 5.00 2.69 10.10
CA GLU A 45 4.39 3.44 11.18
C GLU A 45 5.49 4.24 11.87
N SER A 46 5.40 5.57 11.86
CA SER A 46 6.44 6.47 12.39
C SER A 46 7.86 6.17 11.85
N GLY A 47 7.95 5.79 10.58
CA GLY A 47 9.21 5.43 9.92
C GLY A 47 9.70 4.00 10.17
N ILE A 48 9.04 3.23 11.04
CA ILE A 48 9.36 1.84 11.33
C ILE A 48 8.57 0.92 10.39
N PRO A 49 9.22 -0.03 9.70
CA PRO A 49 8.51 -0.97 8.82
C PRO A 49 7.47 -1.82 9.56
N ASN A 50 6.25 -1.88 9.01
CA ASN A 50 5.19 -2.76 9.47
C ASN A 50 5.25 -4.08 8.68
N SER A 51 5.62 -5.17 9.36
CA SER A 51 5.81 -6.48 8.73
C SER A 51 4.53 -7.08 8.14
N GLY A 52 3.36 -6.73 8.69
CA GLY A 52 2.07 -7.15 8.15
C GLY A 52 1.77 -6.48 6.80
N LEU A 53 1.97 -5.16 6.73
CA LEU A 53 1.79 -4.40 5.49
C LEU A 53 2.81 -4.76 4.42
N LEU A 54 4.09 -4.95 4.80
CA LEU A 54 5.12 -5.42 3.87
C LEU A 54 4.76 -6.78 3.30
N ARG A 55 4.49 -7.76 4.18
CA ARG A 55 4.10 -9.10 3.76
C ARG A 55 2.88 -9.06 2.84
N PHE A 56 1.83 -8.34 3.22
CA PHE A 56 0.63 -8.23 2.38
C PHE A 56 0.95 -7.70 0.99
N LYS A 57 1.69 -6.60 0.86
CA LYS A 57 1.95 -6.00 -0.46
C LYS A 57 2.92 -6.84 -1.30
N GLU A 58 3.98 -7.35 -0.70
CA GLU A 58 5.01 -8.12 -1.40
C GLU A 58 4.49 -9.49 -1.87
N THR A 59 3.57 -10.12 -1.14
CA THR A 59 2.89 -11.34 -1.61
C THR A 59 1.88 -11.09 -2.74
N HIS A 60 1.60 -9.83 -3.06
CA HIS A 60 0.74 -9.43 -4.18
C HIS A 60 1.54 -8.68 -5.27
N ASP A 61 2.79 -9.12 -5.50
CA ASP A 61 3.70 -8.64 -6.55
C ASP A 61 4.05 -7.15 -6.49
N CYS A 62 3.89 -6.51 -5.33
CA CYS A 62 4.35 -5.14 -5.14
C CYS A 62 5.84 -5.11 -4.80
N THR A 63 6.55 -4.12 -5.34
CA THR A 63 7.93 -3.81 -4.96
C THR A 63 7.97 -2.68 -3.94
N SER A 64 8.63 -2.90 -2.81
CA SER A 64 8.84 -1.88 -1.78
C SER A 64 9.96 -0.91 -2.17
N SER A 65 9.78 0.39 -1.91
CA SER A 65 10.79 1.44 -2.11
C SER A 65 10.83 2.44 -0.96
N LEU A 66 11.97 3.13 -0.79
CA LEU A 66 12.12 4.18 0.22
C LEU A 66 11.24 5.39 -0.12
N ARG A 67 10.54 5.92 0.89
CA ARG A 67 9.85 7.21 0.83
C ARG A 67 10.58 8.22 1.70
N PHE A 68 11.14 9.24 1.06
CA PHE A 68 11.88 10.29 1.76
C PHE A 68 10.93 11.38 2.28
N SER A 69 11.27 11.95 3.44
CA SER A 69 10.64 13.13 4.01
C SER A 69 11.72 14.15 4.32
N PHE A 70 11.47 15.42 3.98
CA PHE A 70 12.40 16.52 4.18
C PHE A 70 11.72 17.60 5.02
N SER A 71 12.44 18.12 6.01
CA SER A 71 11.99 19.24 6.83
C SER A 71 13.08 20.30 6.89
N ILE A 72 12.70 21.56 6.75
CA ILE A 72 13.59 22.68 7.06
C ILE A 72 13.68 22.76 8.57
N ALA A 73 14.89 22.65 9.13
CA ALA A 73 15.11 22.98 10.53
C ALA A 73 14.86 24.48 10.70
N MET A 74 13.85 24.85 11.48
CA MET A 74 13.72 26.26 11.88
C MET A 74 14.91 26.58 12.79
N PRO A 75 15.61 27.71 12.59
CA PRO A 75 16.62 28.14 13.54
C PRO A 75 15.97 28.30 14.92
N ASN A 76 16.64 27.82 15.97
CA ASN A 76 16.21 28.09 17.35
C ASN A 76 16.17 29.61 17.56
N PRO A 77 15.11 30.16 18.19
CA PRO A 77 15.06 31.57 18.54
C PRO A 77 16.20 31.98 19.48
#